data_AF-A0A6M0HMD9-F1
#
_entry.id   AF-A0A6M0HMD9-F1
#
_cell.length_a   1.000
_cell.length_b   1.000
_cell.length_c   1.000
_cell.angle_alpha   90.00
_cell.angle_beta   90.00
_cell.angle_gamma   90.00
#
_symmetry.space_group_name_H-M   'P 1'
#
loop_
_entity.id
_entity.type
_entity.pdbx_description
1 polymer ?
#
loop_
_entity_poly.entity_id
_entity_poly.type
_entity_poly.pdbx_seq_one_letter_code
_entity_poly.pdbx_strand_id
1 'polypeptide(L)'
;MASTIAASASPWRAGAWSRIPVLTVLRRFATLLLVAFIFFACFAFSDTSPYDIVAIPTILLWLCLGLRFHRGMLPLVWLLILYVSAIVIALTPYLDQPLPVTWTIQLAYLAITGIFFSMLFADDTQARVELALKTYVASCLLSGAFGIVGYFGFIPTEDLFYKYGRASGTFQDPNVFGSFLTLGALYLMHGLLLGTTKRPMLSLAMLLLIVAGIFLSFSRGSWGGSLIATGLMAASVYRATPSTALRRRIVGLLALSTVGAVLAIVGLMSIGDTAEMFSKRASVTQDYDEGETGRFGNQLRGIGMLVEEPLGMGPLRWRLVFGLEPHNSYIGSFSNGGWLGGVAFIGLVLATGFVGFRLMRLDTPFRRHAQIVWPALLMFFLQAVQIDIEKWRHVYMMLGIVWGLEAARLRWMANRTASDSR
;
A
#
# COMPACT_ATOMS: atom_id res chain seq x y z
N MET A 1 15.63 -34.95 -0.43
CA MET A 1 16.32 -34.87 0.88
C MET A 1 16.28 -33.43 1.33
N ALA A 2 15.49 -33.13 2.37
CA ALA A 2 15.31 -31.78 2.88
C ALA A 2 16.48 -31.44 3.81
N SER A 3 17.41 -30.59 3.38
CA SER A 3 18.37 -30.00 4.31
C SER A 3 17.63 -29.00 5.18
N THR A 4 17.23 -29.43 6.37
CA THR A 4 16.91 -28.55 7.49
C THR A 4 18.18 -27.83 7.91
N ILE A 5 18.56 -26.79 7.16
CA ILE A 5 19.42 -25.74 7.71
C ILE A 5 18.54 -25.07 8.75
N ALA A 6 18.73 -25.47 10.02
CA ALA A 6 18.20 -24.75 11.15
C ALA A 6 18.46 -23.26 10.90
N ALA A 7 17.39 -22.47 10.83
CA ALA A 7 17.51 -21.03 10.70
C ALA A 7 18.49 -20.58 11.77
N SER A 8 19.68 -20.13 11.36
CA SER A 8 20.71 -19.67 12.28
C SER A 8 20.04 -18.69 13.21
N ALA A 9 19.95 -19.04 14.49
CA ALA A 9 19.34 -18.18 15.49
C ALA A 9 19.97 -16.81 15.33
N SER A 10 19.12 -15.82 15.03
CA SER A 10 19.51 -14.42 14.96
C SER A 10 20.46 -14.11 16.12
N PRO A 11 21.60 -13.40 15.89
CA PRO A 11 22.54 -13.01 16.95
C PRO A 11 21.85 -12.24 18.10
N TRP A 12 20.61 -11.80 17.88
CA TRP A 12 19.73 -11.17 18.84
C TRP A 12 19.11 -12.10 19.90
N ARG A 13 19.33 -13.42 19.86
CA ARG A 13 18.84 -14.31 20.94
C ARG A 13 19.63 -14.24 22.25
N ALA A 14 20.76 -13.52 22.31
CA ALA A 14 21.41 -13.17 23.58
C ALA A 14 22.40 -12.01 23.42
N GLY A 15 21.90 -10.78 23.19
CA GLY A 15 22.72 -9.61 23.51
C GLY A 15 22.80 -9.47 25.04
N ALA A 16 23.89 -8.91 25.59
CA ALA A 16 24.08 -8.69 27.03
C ALA A 16 22.87 -8.00 27.72
N TRP A 17 22.06 -7.28 26.94
CA TRP A 17 20.91 -6.49 27.36
C TRP A 17 19.56 -7.24 27.28
N SER A 18 19.50 -8.46 26.72
CA SER A 18 18.24 -9.21 26.55
C SER A 18 17.66 -9.74 27.86
N ARG A 19 18.44 -9.70 28.95
CA ARG A 19 18.02 -10.11 30.30
C ARG A 19 17.50 -8.94 31.15
N ILE A 20 17.51 -7.71 30.63
CA ILE A 20 17.02 -6.54 31.36
C ILE A 20 15.50 -6.47 31.22
N PRO A 21 14.72 -6.61 32.33
CA PRO A 21 13.26 -6.62 32.27
C PRO A 21 12.68 -5.37 31.60
N VAL A 22 13.29 -4.21 31.85
CA VAL A 22 12.88 -2.91 31.29
C VAL A 22 12.92 -2.91 29.76
N LEU A 23 13.98 -3.43 29.14
CA LEU A 23 14.08 -3.48 27.67
C LEU A 23 13.04 -4.43 27.05
N THR A 24 12.67 -5.49 27.75
CA THR A 24 11.60 -6.39 27.31
C THR A 24 10.24 -5.69 27.34
N VAL A 25 9.96 -4.95 28.42
CA VAL A 25 8.74 -4.14 28.54
C VAL A 25 8.68 -3.06 27.46
N LEU A 26 9.77 -2.31 27.25
CA LEU A 26 9.86 -1.28 26.21
C LEU A 26 9.66 -1.84 24.81
N ARG A 27 10.22 -3.02 24.49
CA ARG A 27 10.01 -3.68 23.19
C ARG A 27 8.56 -4.13 22.99
N ARG A 28 7.91 -4.64 24.04
CA ARG A 28 6.48 -5.01 23.98
C ARG A 28 5.61 -3.78 23.77
N PHE A 29 5.90 -2.69 24.49
CA PHE A 29 5.21 -1.41 24.32
C PHE A 29 5.43 -0.83 22.92
N ALA A 30 6.67 -0.83 22.40
CA ALA A 30 6.98 -0.42 21.03
C ALA A 30 6.25 -1.26 19.97
N THR A 31 6.08 -2.56 20.24
CA THR A 31 5.30 -3.46 19.38
C THR A 31 3.81 -3.12 19.44
N LEU A 32 3.26 -2.80 20.62
CA LEU A 32 1.88 -2.35 20.77
C LEU A 32 1.64 -1.02 20.03
N LEU A 33 2.56 -0.07 20.17
CA LEU A 33 2.53 1.20 19.44
C LEU A 33 2.61 0.98 17.94
N LEU A 34 3.45 0.05 17.46
CA LEU A 34 3.48 -0.34 16.04
C LEU A 34 2.16 -0.94 15.56
N VAL A 35 1.54 -1.80 16.38
CA VAL A 35 0.21 -2.36 16.07
C VAL A 35 -0.82 -1.25 15.99
N ALA A 36 -0.87 -0.34 16.95
CA ALA A 36 -1.77 0.82 16.90
C ALA A 36 -1.48 1.70 15.68
N PHE A 37 -0.21 1.96 15.38
CA PHE A 37 0.22 2.76 14.26
C PHE A 37 -0.28 2.20 12.93
N ILE A 38 -0.09 0.90 12.68
CA ILE A 38 -0.59 0.25 11.46
C ILE A 38 -2.12 0.13 11.50
N PHE A 39 -2.68 -0.19 12.66
CA PHE A 39 -4.13 -0.39 12.81
C PHE A 39 -4.90 0.87 12.41
N PHE A 40 -4.45 2.03 12.87
CA PHE A 40 -5.09 3.31 12.62
C PHE A 40 -4.89 3.86 11.21
N ALA A 41 -4.16 3.17 10.33
CA ALA A 41 -4.01 3.56 8.93
C ALA A 41 -5.35 3.67 8.18
N CYS A 42 -6.41 3.01 8.67
CA CYS A 42 -7.74 3.13 8.10
C CYS A 42 -8.46 4.45 8.46
N PHE A 43 -8.08 5.17 9.52
CA PHE A 43 -8.75 6.41 9.91
C PHE A 43 -8.19 7.59 9.12
N ALA A 44 -8.94 8.07 8.14
CA ALA A 44 -8.55 9.19 7.27
C ALA A 44 -9.57 10.32 7.25
N PHE A 45 -10.40 10.45 8.29
CA PHE A 45 -11.48 11.43 8.34
C PHE A 45 -11.09 12.84 8.77
N SER A 46 -9.95 12.99 9.45
CA SER A 46 -9.49 14.26 10.02
C SER A 46 -8.08 14.56 9.54
N ASP A 47 -7.75 15.85 9.47
CA ASP A 47 -6.40 16.36 9.19
C ASP A 47 -5.36 15.82 10.17
N THR A 48 -5.77 15.54 11.41
CA THR A 48 -4.96 14.82 12.41
C THR A 48 -5.61 13.48 12.72
N SER A 49 -5.08 12.41 12.14
CA SER A 49 -5.62 11.07 12.38
C SER A 49 -4.99 10.41 13.61
N PRO A 50 -5.65 9.40 14.21
CA PRO A 50 -5.03 8.57 15.25
C PRO A 50 -3.70 7.92 14.80
N TYR A 51 -3.53 7.67 13.49
CA TYR A 51 -2.27 7.22 12.92
C TYR A 51 -1.13 8.21 13.17
N ASP A 52 -1.38 9.51 12.94
CA ASP A 52 -0.35 10.55 13.05
C ASP A 52 0.04 10.82 14.51
N ILE A 53 -0.93 10.73 15.43
CA ILE A 53 -0.70 10.86 16.88
C ILE A 53 0.23 9.75 17.38
N VAL A 54 0.03 8.52 16.91
CA VAL A 54 0.82 7.36 17.35
C VAL A 54 2.15 7.24 16.59
N ALA A 55 2.27 7.84 15.40
CA ALA A 55 3.45 7.75 14.54
C ALA A 55 4.74 8.19 15.25
N ILE A 56 4.77 9.43 15.74
CA ILE A 56 5.96 10.06 16.34
C ILE A 56 6.49 9.25 17.54
N PRO A 57 5.69 8.94 18.58
CA PRO A 57 6.19 8.16 19.72
C PRO A 57 6.64 6.75 19.31
N THR A 58 5.98 6.14 18.31
CA THR A 58 6.40 4.84 17.76
C THR A 58 7.78 4.93 17.12
N ILE A 59 7.99 5.90 16.23
CA ILE A 59 9.24 6.11 15.50
C ILE A 59 10.37 6.36 16.49
N LEU A 60 10.19 7.32 17.41
CA LEU A 60 11.21 7.68 18.40
C LEU A 60 11.58 6.50 19.30
N LEU A 61 10.59 5.77 19.82
CA LEU A 61 10.85 4.62 20.68
C LEU A 61 11.62 3.52 19.96
N TRP A 62 11.27 3.20 18.72
CA TRP A 62 11.99 2.20 17.94
C TRP A 62 13.40 2.65 17.57
N LEU A 63 13.62 3.95 17.29
CA LEU A 63 14.97 4.50 17.12
C LEU A 63 15.80 4.33 18.40
N CYS A 64 15.25 4.67 19.57
CA CYS A 64 15.90 4.45 20.87
C CYS A 64 16.17 2.98 21.17
N LEU A 65 15.36 2.06 20.65
CA LEU A 65 15.56 0.60 20.76
C LEU A 65 16.61 0.04 19.78
N GLY A 66 17.26 0.91 18.99
CA GLY A 66 18.40 0.55 18.13
C GLY A 66 18.01 0.05 16.74
N LEU A 67 17.04 0.71 16.09
CA LEU A 67 16.77 0.48 14.67
C LEU A 67 18.05 0.66 13.82
N ARG A 68 18.26 -0.27 12.89
CA ARG A 68 19.46 -0.28 12.05
C ARG A 68 19.14 0.14 10.63
N PHE A 69 20.05 0.94 10.07
CA PHE A 69 20.04 1.28 8.67
C PHE A 69 20.86 0.25 7.89
N HIS A 70 20.31 -0.31 6.82
CA HIS A 70 20.97 -1.34 6.03
C HIS A 70 21.14 -0.90 4.58
N ARG A 71 22.30 -1.15 3.97
CA ARG A 71 22.63 -0.75 2.58
C ARG A 71 21.57 -1.07 1.52
N GLY A 72 20.79 -2.13 1.73
CA GLY A 72 19.73 -2.52 0.80
C GLY A 72 18.62 -1.49 0.62
N MET A 73 18.43 -0.57 1.56
CA MET A 73 17.41 0.49 1.48
C MET A 73 17.95 1.83 0.92
N LEU A 74 19.24 1.93 0.61
CA LEU A 74 19.84 3.16 0.10
C LEU A 74 19.13 3.73 -1.14
N PRO A 75 18.77 2.92 -2.16
CA PRO A 75 18.11 3.48 -3.34
C PRO A 75 16.74 4.10 -3.00
N LEU A 76 15.95 3.46 -2.12
CA LEU A 76 14.68 4.02 -1.64
C LEU A 76 14.91 5.38 -0.98
N VAL A 77 15.87 5.45 -0.05
CA VAL A 77 16.14 6.64 0.74
C VAL A 77 16.59 7.79 -0.16
N TRP A 78 17.50 7.53 -1.10
CA TRP A 78 17.93 8.54 -2.06
C TRP A 78 16.80 9.03 -2.96
N LEU A 79 15.97 8.13 -3.49
CA LEU A 79 14.84 8.51 -4.34
C LEU A 79 13.81 9.33 -3.57
N LEU A 80 13.51 8.98 -2.31
CA LEU A 80 12.61 9.77 -1.47
C LEU A 80 13.19 11.14 -1.10
N ILE A 81 14.50 11.21 -0.78
CA ILE A 81 15.17 12.49 -0.52
C ILE A 81 15.12 13.37 -1.77
N LEU A 82 15.50 12.85 -2.94
CA LEU A 82 15.44 13.59 -4.20
C LEU A 82 14.02 14.09 -4.51
N TYR A 83 13.03 13.23 -4.33
CA TYR A 83 11.62 13.57 -4.56
C TYR A 83 11.14 14.69 -3.64
N VAL A 84 11.36 14.57 -2.33
CA VAL A 84 10.97 15.58 -1.34
C VAL A 84 11.76 16.87 -1.55
N SER A 85 13.07 16.79 -1.79
CA SER A 85 13.91 17.97 -2.05
C SER A 85 13.45 18.73 -3.29
N ALA A 86 13.10 18.04 -4.37
CA ALA A 86 12.59 18.68 -5.58
C ALA A 86 11.31 19.49 -5.30
N ILE A 87 10.38 18.92 -4.54
CA ILE A 87 9.12 19.56 -4.16
C ILE A 87 9.35 20.72 -3.18
N VAL A 88 10.28 20.59 -2.23
CA VAL A 88 10.66 21.68 -1.32
C VAL A 88 11.29 22.84 -2.08
N ILE A 89 12.13 22.57 -3.09
CA ILE A 89 12.69 23.61 -3.95
C ILE A 89 11.57 24.32 -4.72
N ALA A 90 10.64 23.56 -5.31
CA ALA A 90 9.49 24.09 -6.04
C ALA A 90 8.48 24.85 -5.14
N LEU A 91 8.48 24.58 -3.83
CA LEU A 91 7.67 25.30 -2.84
C LEU A 91 8.21 26.71 -2.54
N THR A 92 9.50 26.99 -2.77
CA THR A 92 10.17 28.24 -2.35
C THR A 92 9.40 29.52 -2.72
N PRO A 93 8.82 29.67 -3.92
CA PRO A 93 8.05 30.87 -4.28
C PRO A 93 6.71 31.03 -3.55
N TYR A 94 6.28 30.02 -2.79
CA TYR A 94 4.94 29.90 -2.19
C TYR A 94 4.99 29.63 -0.68
N LEU A 95 6.10 29.97 -0.01
CA LEU A 95 6.29 29.75 1.43
C LEU A 95 5.32 30.58 2.30
N ASP A 96 4.77 31.65 1.75
CA ASP A 96 3.74 32.50 2.37
C ASP A 96 2.34 31.87 2.35
N GLN A 97 2.14 30.78 1.59
CA GLN A 97 0.84 30.12 1.44
C GLN A 97 0.73 28.86 2.32
N PRO A 98 -0.17 28.83 3.32
CA PRO A 98 -0.25 27.72 4.28
C PRO A 98 -0.55 26.35 3.67
N LEU A 99 -1.35 26.30 2.60
CA LEU A 99 -1.83 25.04 2.01
C LEU A 99 -0.73 24.24 1.28
N PRO A 100 0.03 24.81 0.31
CA PRO A 100 1.20 24.14 -0.28
C PRO A 100 2.26 23.74 0.74
N VAL A 101 2.49 24.58 1.77
CA VAL A 101 3.44 24.30 2.86
C VAL A 101 3.00 23.07 3.65
N THR A 102 1.75 23.05 4.12
CA THR A 102 1.19 21.90 4.88
C THR A 102 1.21 20.63 4.04
N TRP A 103 0.84 20.72 2.76
CA TRP A 103 0.88 19.58 1.85
C TRP A 103 2.30 19.00 1.70
N THR A 104 3.31 19.86 1.59
CA THR A 104 4.71 19.45 1.46
C THR A 104 5.25 18.85 2.76
N ILE A 105 4.86 19.39 3.92
CA ILE A 105 5.19 18.82 5.24
C ILE A 105 4.60 17.42 5.38
N GLN A 106 3.33 17.22 4.99
CA GLN A 106 2.69 15.91 5.00
C GLN A 106 3.45 14.91 4.12
N LEU A 107 3.90 15.32 2.94
CA LEU A 107 4.71 14.49 2.06
C LEU A 107 6.05 14.09 2.71
N ALA A 108 6.79 15.05 3.27
CA ALA A 108 8.05 14.79 3.96
C ALA A 108 7.88 13.83 5.14
N TYR A 109 6.81 14.02 5.93
CA TYR A 109 6.42 13.12 7.02
C TYR A 109 6.18 11.69 6.53
N LEU A 110 5.47 11.51 5.42
CA LEU A 110 5.22 10.18 4.86
C LEU A 110 6.49 9.53 4.30
N ALA A 111 7.38 10.31 3.68
CA ALA A 111 8.69 9.83 3.24
C ALA A 111 9.54 9.32 4.42
N ILE A 112 9.60 10.09 5.52
CA ILE A 112 10.27 9.67 6.77
C ILE A 112 9.63 8.38 7.30
N THR A 113 8.31 8.31 7.30
CA THR A 113 7.56 7.13 7.76
C THR A 113 7.85 5.89 6.89
N GLY A 114 7.98 6.05 5.58
CA GLY A 114 8.37 4.98 4.66
C GLY A 114 9.79 4.48 4.92
N ILE A 115 10.74 5.40 5.17
CA ILE A 115 12.12 5.05 5.57
C ILE A 115 12.11 4.29 6.91
N PHE A 116 11.36 4.79 7.90
CA PHE A 116 11.19 4.11 9.18
C PHE A 116 10.69 2.68 9.01
N PHE A 117 9.63 2.47 8.22
CA PHE A 117 9.12 1.12 7.94
C PHE A 117 10.17 0.24 7.27
N SER A 118 10.97 0.78 6.34
CA SER A 118 12.05 0.03 5.69
C SER A 118 13.11 -0.45 6.68
N MET A 119 13.52 0.40 7.62
CA MET A 119 14.45 0.06 8.69
C MET A 119 13.86 -0.98 9.64
N LEU A 120 12.60 -0.78 10.01
CA LEU A 120 11.88 -1.66 10.93
C LEU A 120 11.70 -3.07 10.37
N PHE A 121 11.31 -3.21 9.11
CA PHE A 121 11.06 -4.52 8.50
C PHE A 121 12.33 -5.22 8.00
N ALA A 122 13.48 -4.54 7.97
CA ALA A 122 14.77 -5.15 7.62
C ALA A 122 15.37 -6.06 8.71
N ASP A 123 14.86 -5.96 9.95
CA ASP A 123 15.26 -6.78 11.09
C ASP A 123 14.06 -7.55 11.66
N ASP A 124 14.27 -8.80 12.09
CA ASP A 124 13.19 -9.72 12.49
C ASP A 124 12.04 -9.78 11.46
N THR A 125 12.46 -9.76 10.18
CA THR A 125 11.64 -9.43 9.02
C THR A 125 10.36 -10.25 8.93
N GLN A 126 10.46 -11.57 9.05
CA GLN A 126 9.29 -12.44 8.92
C GLN A 126 8.26 -12.17 10.02
N ALA A 127 8.69 -12.02 11.27
CA ALA A 127 7.79 -11.80 12.40
C ALA A 127 7.13 -10.42 12.32
N ARG A 128 7.90 -9.36 12.02
CA ARG A 128 7.38 -7.99 11.94
C ARG A 128 6.47 -7.77 10.75
N VAL A 129 6.82 -8.29 9.57
CA VAL A 129 5.96 -8.18 8.38
C VAL A 129 4.69 -9.01 8.56
N GLU A 130 4.78 -10.20 9.15
CA GLU A 130 3.59 -11.01 9.47
C GLU A 130 2.66 -10.30 10.46
N LEU A 131 3.22 -9.66 11.50
CA LEU A 131 2.45 -8.84 12.44
C LEU A 131 1.77 -7.68 11.71
N ALA A 132 2.52 -6.93 10.90
CA ALA A 132 2.01 -5.81 10.13
C ALA A 132 0.83 -6.21 9.23
N LEU A 133 0.95 -7.32 8.49
CA LEU A 133 -0.12 -7.80 7.60
C LEU A 133 -1.37 -8.24 8.39
N LYS A 134 -1.21 -8.92 9.53
CA LYS A 134 -2.35 -9.29 10.39
C LYS A 134 -3.05 -8.07 10.96
N THR A 135 -2.29 -7.08 11.42
CA THR A 135 -2.82 -5.82 11.92
C THR A 135 -3.54 -5.06 10.80
N TYR A 136 -2.96 -5.02 9.59
CA TYR A 136 -3.58 -4.38 8.44
C TYR A 136 -4.89 -5.06 8.04
N VAL A 137 -4.97 -6.40 8.09
CA VAL A 137 -6.25 -7.12 7.91
C VAL A 137 -7.29 -6.67 8.93
N ALA A 138 -6.91 -6.51 10.21
CA ALA A 138 -7.84 -6.00 11.22
C ALA A 138 -8.35 -4.58 10.89
N SER A 139 -7.48 -3.70 10.37
CA SER A 139 -7.88 -2.39 9.86
C SER A 139 -8.85 -2.49 8.68
N CYS A 140 -8.57 -3.39 7.72
CA CYS A 140 -9.45 -3.64 6.58
C CYS A 140 -10.82 -4.16 7.01
N LEU A 141 -10.87 -5.05 8.01
CA LEU A 141 -12.12 -5.59 8.53
C LEU A 141 -12.95 -4.49 9.20
N LEU A 142 -12.34 -3.65 10.03
CA LEU A 142 -13.03 -2.54 10.69
C LEU A 142 -13.58 -1.55 9.65
N SER A 143 -12.72 -1.07 8.75
CA SER A 143 -13.14 -0.10 7.72
C SER A 143 -14.15 -0.71 6.74
N GLY A 144 -13.98 -1.98 6.36
CA GLY A 144 -14.86 -2.70 5.46
C GLY A 144 -16.25 -2.89 6.08
N ALA A 145 -16.30 -3.26 7.37
CA ALA A 145 -17.56 -3.37 8.11
C ALA A 145 -18.28 -2.02 8.17
N PHE A 146 -17.59 -0.94 8.52
CA PHE A 146 -18.20 0.40 8.51
C PHE A 146 -18.67 0.82 7.11
N GLY A 147 -17.90 0.53 6.05
CA GLY A 147 -18.31 0.84 4.68
C GLY A 147 -19.57 0.10 4.25
N ILE A 148 -19.69 -1.19 4.58
CA ILE A 148 -20.88 -2.00 4.28
C ILE A 148 -22.09 -1.50 5.08
N VAL A 149 -21.90 -1.27 6.38
CA VAL A 149 -22.96 -0.77 7.29
C VAL A 149 -23.47 0.60 6.84
N GLY A 150 -22.56 1.50 6.47
CA GLY A 150 -22.90 2.82 5.94
C GLY A 150 -23.63 2.74 4.60
N TYR A 151 -23.19 1.88 3.68
CA TYR A 151 -23.81 1.73 2.37
C TYR A 151 -25.27 1.24 2.43
N PHE A 152 -25.57 0.28 3.32
CA PHE A 152 -26.93 -0.25 3.49
C PHE A 152 -27.79 0.58 4.44
N GLY A 153 -27.30 1.70 4.96
CA GLY A 153 -28.07 2.58 5.84
C GLY A 153 -28.42 1.97 7.20
N PHE A 154 -27.66 0.98 7.69
CA PHE A 154 -27.95 0.34 8.99
C PHE A 154 -27.68 1.27 10.19
N ILE A 155 -26.92 2.34 10.00
CA ILE A 155 -26.69 3.38 11.01
C ILE A 155 -26.89 4.75 10.33
N PRO A 156 -27.66 5.68 10.94
CA PRO A 156 -27.80 7.05 10.46
C PRO A 156 -26.46 7.79 10.63
N THR A 157 -25.58 7.58 9.67
CA THR A 157 -24.21 8.11 9.59
C THR A 157 -24.03 8.74 8.23
N GLU A 158 -25.05 9.50 7.79
CA GLU A 158 -25.01 10.25 6.54
C GLU A 158 -23.67 10.99 6.46
N ASP A 159 -22.96 10.78 5.36
CA ASP A 159 -21.62 11.30 5.03
C ASP A 159 -20.40 10.76 5.79
N LEU A 160 -20.53 9.95 6.85
CA LEU A 160 -19.37 9.45 7.59
C LEU A 160 -18.76 8.19 6.97
N PHE A 161 -19.56 7.16 6.68
CA PHE A 161 -19.07 5.88 6.13
C PHE A 161 -19.52 5.59 4.69
N TYR A 162 -20.29 6.53 4.13
CA TYR A 162 -20.93 6.47 2.82
C TYR A 162 -20.82 7.85 2.18
N LYS A 163 -20.30 7.89 0.96
CA LYS A 163 -20.02 9.15 0.24
C LYS A 163 -20.32 8.99 -1.24
N TYR A 164 -21.01 9.98 -1.81
CA TYR A 164 -21.32 10.02 -3.24
C TYR A 164 -22.04 8.77 -3.76
N GLY A 165 -22.89 8.13 -2.93
CA GLY A 165 -23.54 6.88 -3.31
C GLY A 165 -22.71 5.61 -3.12
N ARG A 166 -21.53 5.70 -2.50
CA ARG A 166 -20.52 4.63 -2.50
C ARG A 166 -20.04 4.36 -1.07
N ALA A 167 -19.72 3.09 -0.78
CA ALA A 167 -19.07 2.75 0.48
C ALA A 167 -17.70 3.44 0.55
N SER A 168 -17.44 4.15 1.65
CA SER A 168 -16.15 4.83 1.89
C SER A 168 -15.47 4.36 3.18
N GLY A 169 -16.18 3.62 4.04
CA GLY A 169 -15.62 3.10 5.28
C GLY A 169 -14.98 4.24 6.08
N THR A 170 -13.79 4.02 6.63
CA THR A 170 -13.14 5.04 7.48
C THR A 170 -12.39 6.16 6.71
N PHE A 171 -12.71 6.35 5.42
CA PHE A 171 -12.01 7.25 4.50
C PHE A 171 -12.92 8.34 3.92
N GLN A 172 -12.30 9.44 3.50
CA GLN A 172 -12.99 10.57 2.86
C GLN A 172 -13.22 10.36 1.34
N ASP A 173 -12.59 9.35 0.73
CA ASP A 173 -12.72 9.03 -0.69
C ASP A 173 -12.92 7.51 -0.87
N PRO A 174 -14.04 7.08 -1.49
CA PRO A 174 -14.30 5.68 -1.83
C PRO A 174 -13.19 5.01 -2.67
N ASN A 175 -12.45 5.76 -3.49
CA ASN A 175 -11.34 5.21 -4.28
C ASN A 175 -10.18 4.78 -3.37
N VAL A 176 -9.85 5.58 -2.35
CA VAL A 176 -8.84 5.25 -1.34
C VAL A 176 -9.29 4.02 -0.56
N PHE A 177 -10.54 4.00 -0.11
CA PHE A 177 -11.13 2.90 0.65
C PHE A 177 -11.05 1.56 -0.09
N GLY A 178 -11.55 1.51 -1.33
CA GLY A 178 -11.50 0.29 -2.12
C GLY A 178 -10.07 -0.22 -2.32
N SER A 179 -9.13 0.68 -2.60
CA SER A 179 -7.73 0.30 -2.83
C SER A 179 -7.02 -0.13 -1.55
N PHE A 180 -7.30 0.53 -0.43
CA PHE A 180 -6.76 0.20 0.90
C PHE A 180 -7.05 -1.26 1.29
N LEU A 181 -8.26 -1.75 1.00
CA LEU A 181 -8.71 -3.11 1.33
C LEU A 181 -7.95 -4.23 0.59
N THR A 182 -7.34 -3.91 -0.56
CA THR A 182 -6.69 -4.89 -1.45
C THR A 182 -5.58 -5.69 -0.76
N LEU A 183 -4.71 -5.04 0.02
CA LEU A 183 -3.60 -5.73 0.70
C LEU A 183 -4.11 -6.77 1.71
N GLY A 184 -5.16 -6.42 2.46
CA GLY A 184 -5.82 -7.35 3.40
C GLY A 184 -6.44 -8.55 2.68
N ALA A 185 -7.09 -8.30 1.54
CA ALA A 185 -7.65 -9.35 0.69
C ALA A 185 -6.55 -10.31 0.19
N LEU A 186 -5.44 -9.78 -0.34
CA LEU A 186 -4.32 -10.57 -0.84
C LEU A 186 -3.67 -11.43 0.25
N TYR A 187 -3.50 -10.90 1.47
CA TYR A 187 -2.96 -11.68 2.59
C TYR A 187 -3.84 -12.90 2.92
N LEU A 188 -5.17 -12.70 3.00
CA LEU A 188 -6.11 -13.78 3.29
C LEU A 188 -6.17 -14.80 2.14
N MET A 189 -6.26 -14.33 0.90
CA MET A 189 -6.23 -15.17 -0.29
C MET A 189 -4.95 -16.00 -0.36
N HIS A 190 -3.78 -15.40 -0.11
CA HIS A 190 -2.49 -16.10 -0.13
C HIS A 190 -2.47 -17.28 0.87
N GLY A 191 -2.93 -17.04 2.11
CA GLY A 191 -3.00 -18.08 3.13
C GLY A 191 -3.99 -19.21 2.78
N LEU A 192 -5.14 -18.87 2.19
CA LEU A 192 -6.14 -19.83 1.72
C LEU A 192 -5.64 -20.65 0.52
N LEU A 193 -4.92 -20.03 -0.41
CA LEU A 193 -4.33 -20.68 -1.59
C LEU A 193 -3.26 -21.70 -1.16
N LEU A 194 -2.37 -21.31 -0.26
CA LEU A 194 -1.29 -22.18 0.23
C LEU A 194 -1.76 -23.22 1.27
N GLY A 195 -2.97 -23.10 1.81
CA GLY A 195 -3.46 -23.98 2.88
C GLY A 195 -2.73 -23.79 4.21
N THR A 196 -2.06 -22.65 4.42
CA THR A 196 -1.30 -22.34 5.65
C THR A 196 -2.16 -21.75 6.76
N THR A 197 -3.42 -21.43 6.45
CA THR A 197 -4.37 -20.82 7.37
C THR A 197 -4.94 -21.85 8.35
N LYS A 198 -4.80 -21.59 9.66
CA LYS A 198 -5.34 -22.47 10.73
C LYS A 198 -6.87 -22.51 10.79
N ARG A 199 -7.53 -21.41 10.43
CA ARG A 199 -9.00 -21.24 10.46
C ARG A 199 -9.50 -20.83 9.07
N PRO A 200 -9.59 -21.76 8.11
CA PRO A 200 -9.90 -21.43 6.71
C PRO A 200 -11.28 -20.80 6.53
N MET A 201 -12.31 -21.30 7.23
CA MET A 201 -13.66 -20.72 7.14
C MET A 201 -13.73 -19.28 7.68
N LEU A 202 -13.07 -19.01 8.80
CA LEU A 202 -12.97 -17.65 9.32
C LEU A 202 -12.22 -16.71 8.34
N SER A 203 -11.15 -17.21 7.71
CA SER A 203 -10.41 -16.41 6.72
C SER A 203 -11.19 -16.18 5.44
N LEU A 204 -12.04 -17.13 5.04
CA LEU A 204 -12.98 -16.95 3.94
C LEU A 204 -14.05 -15.90 4.30
N ALA A 205 -14.65 -15.96 5.49
CA ALA A 205 -15.62 -14.97 5.94
C ALA A 205 -15.02 -13.55 6.00
N MET A 206 -13.81 -13.42 6.56
CA MET A 206 -13.06 -12.16 6.57
C MET A 206 -12.75 -11.66 5.15
N LEU A 207 -12.38 -12.56 4.24
CA LEU A 207 -12.12 -12.23 2.85
C LEU A 207 -13.37 -11.75 2.13
N LEU A 208 -14.51 -12.42 2.31
CA LEU A 208 -15.79 -12.04 1.70
C LEU A 208 -16.23 -10.65 2.13
N LEU A 209 -16.07 -10.31 3.42
CA LEU A 209 -16.33 -8.96 3.92
C LEU A 209 -15.44 -7.91 3.23
N ILE A 210 -14.14 -8.17 3.14
CA ILE A 210 -13.20 -7.24 2.50
C ILE A 210 -13.52 -7.09 0.99
N VAL A 211 -13.79 -8.19 0.29
CA VAL A 211 -14.14 -8.17 -1.14
C VAL A 211 -15.48 -7.45 -1.37
N ALA A 212 -16.46 -7.62 -0.50
CA ALA A 212 -17.71 -6.86 -0.55
C ALA A 212 -17.46 -5.35 -0.38
N GLY A 213 -16.58 -4.95 0.56
CA GLY A 213 -16.17 -3.56 0.71
C GLY A 213 -15.47 -2.99 -0.54
N ILE A 214 -14.56 -3.76 -1.17
CA ILE A 214 -13.92 -3.39 -2.44
C ILE A 214 -14.99 -3.20 -3.53
N PHE A 215 -15.96 -4.12 -3.61
CA PHE A 215 -17.04 -4.04 -4.59
C PHE A 215 -17.89 -2.79 -4.38
N LEU A 216 -18.46 -2.61 -3.18
CA LEU A 216 -19.35 -1.50 -2.82
C LEU A 216 -18.65 -0.13 -2.80
N SER A 217 -17.32 -0.10 -2.89
CA SER A 217 -16.60 1.15 -3.13
C SER A 217 -16.89 1.75 -4.51
N PHE A 218 -17.40 0.98 -5.49
CA PHE A 218 -17.59 1.38 -6.89
C PHE A 218 -16.41 2.13 -7.51
N SER A 219 -15.20 1.75 -7.09
CA SER A 219 -13.94 2.29 -7.60
C SER A 219 -13.42 1.40 -8.72
N ARG A 220 -13.53 1.89 -9.97
CA ARG A 220 -12.97 1.23 -11.15
C ARG A 220 -11.51 0.85 -10.95
N GLY A 221 -10.71 1.79 -10.43
CA GLY A 221 -9.30 1.58 -10.12
C GLY A 221 -9.10 0.48 -9.09
N SER A 222 -9.91 0.44 -8.03
CA SER A 222 -9.79 -0.60 -6.99
C SER A 222 -10.23 -1.97 -7.49
N TRP A 223 -11.28 -2.06 -8.31
CA TRP A 223 -11.72 -3.32 -8.93
C TRP A 223 -10.65 -3.88 -9.87
N GLY A 224 -10.28 -3.13 -10.92
CA GLY A 224 -9.29 -3.55 -11.89
C GLY A 224 -7.92 -3.77 -11.25
N GLY A 225 -7.54 -2.90 -10.33
CA GLY A 225 -6.31 -3.01 -9.57
C GLY A 225 -6.25 -4.27 -8.70
N SER A 226 -7.32 -4.59 -7.96
CA SER A 226 -7.41 -5.80 -7.14
C SER A 226 -7.32 -7.07 -7.98
N LEU A 227 -7.95 -7.07 -9.17
CA LEU A 227 -7.86 -8.18 -10.12
C LEU A 227 -6.43 -8.39 -10.62
N ILE A 228 -5.74 -7.31 -11.03
CA ILE A 228 -4.34 -7.36 -11.46
C ILE A 228 -3.44 -7.87 -10.32
N ALA A 229 -3.62 -7.34 -9.11
CA ALA A 229 -2.81 -7.73 -7.96
C ALA A 229 -3.04 -9.20 -7.57
N THR A 230 -4.29 -9.66 -7.58
CA THR A 230 -4.66 -11.06 -7.32
C THR A 230 -4.09 -11.99 -8.37
N GLY A 231 -4.22 -11.63 -9.65
CA GLY A 231 -3.66 -12.38 -10.77
C GLY A 231 -2.14 -12.49 -10.69
N LEU A 232 -1.45 -11.38 -10.38
CA LEU A 232 0.01 -11.38 -10.23
C LEU A 232 0.47 -12.24 -9.04
N MET A 233 -0.19 -12.14 -7.89
CA MET A 233 0.07 -13.00 -6.73
C MET A 233 -0.10 -14.47 -7.11
N ALA A 234 -1.26 -14.84 -7.67
CA ALA A 234 -1.56 -16.22 -8.03
C ALA A 234 -0.58 -16.77 -9.07
N ALA A 235 -0.26 -16.00 -10.11
CA ALA A 235 0.70 -16.37 -11.14
C ALA A 235 2.13 -16.52 -10.58
N SER A 236 2.51 -15.69 -9.60
CA SER A 236 3.79 -15.80 -8.91
C SER A 236 3.87 -17.08 -8.07
N VAL A 237 2.83 -17.39 -7.29
CA VAL A 237 2.76 -18.62 -6.50
C VAL A 237 2.74 -19.86 -7.39
N TYR A 238 1.95 -19.84 -8.47
CA TYR A 238 1.85 -20.93 -9.44
C TYR A 238 3.21 -21.26 -10.08
N ARG A 239 3.97 -20.23 -10.48
CA ARG A 239 5.30 -20.40 -11.06
C ARG A 239 6.34 -20.88 -10.05
N ALA A 240 6.25 -20.42 -8.81
CA ALA A 240 7.22 -20.77 -7.76
C ALA A 240 7.03 -22.19 -7.20
N THR A 241 5.82 -22.76 -7.27
CA THR A 241 5.55 -24.08 -6.66
C THR A 241 5.91 -25.25 -7.58
N PRO A 242 6.63 -26.27 -7.08
CA PRO A 242 6.84 -27.53 -7.80
C PRO A 242 5.65 -28.50 -7.66
N SER A 243 4.68 -28.22 -6.77
CA SER A 243 3.58 -29.14 -6.47
C SER A 243 2.42 -29.02 -7.47
N THR A 244 2.16 -30.07 -8.24
CA THR A 244 1.00 -30.19 -9.14
C THR A 244 -0.34 -30.09 -8.39
N ALA A 245 -0.41 -30.60 -7.15
CA ALA A 245 -1.60 -30.46 -6.31
C ALA A 245 -1.89 -28.99 -5.98
N LEU A 246 -0.85 -28.22 -5.62
CA LEU A 246 -1.01 -26.80 -5.34
C LEU A 246 -1.39 -26.01 -6.60
N ARG A 247 -0.80 -26.34 -7.76
CA ARG A 247 -1.18 -25.73 -9.05
C ARG A 247 -2.66 -25.95 -9.38
N ARG A 248 -3.15 -27.19 -9.25
CA ARG A 248 -4.57 -27.53 -9.44
C ARG A 248 -5.46 -26.77 -8.48
N ARG A 249 -5.07 -26.66 -7.20
CA ARG A 249 -5.80 -25.88 -6.19
C ARG A 249 -5.90 -24.40 -6.56
N ILE A 250 -4.82 -23.79 -7.03
CA ILE A 250 -4.82 -22.38 -7.48
C ILE A 250 -5.81 -22.20 -8.63
N VAL A 251 -5.73 -23.04 -9.66
CA VAL A 251 -6.64 -22.97 -10.82
C VAL A 251 -8.10 -23.17 -10.39
N GLY A 252 -8.39 -24.17 -9.57
CA GLY A 252 -9.73 -24.44 -9.07
C GLY A 252 -10.30 -23.29 -8.23
N LEU A 253 -9.49 -22.71 -7.33
CA LEU A 253 -9.93 -21.55 -6.53
C LEU A 253 -10.13 -20.30 -7.38
N LEU A 254 -9.29 -20.04 -8.38
CA LEU A 254 -9.50 -18.92 -9.32
C LEU A 254 -10.78 -19.09 -10.14
N ALA A 255 -11.05 -20.30 -10.63
CA ALA A 255 -12.29 -20.60 -11.35
C ALA A 255 -13.52 -20.41 -10.44
N LEU A 256 -13.48 -20.95 -9.22
CA LEU A 256 -14.56 -20.80 -8.25
C LEU A 256 -14.79 -19.32 -7.88
N SER A 257 -13.72 -18.56 -7.64
CA SER A 257 -13.82 -17.12 -7.37
C SER A 257 -14.41 -16.35 -8.54
N THR A 258 -14.08 -16.73 -9.78
CA THR A 258 -14.64 -16.10 -10.99
C THR A 258 -16.14 -16.36 -11.09
N VAL A 259 -16.58 -17.61 -10.93
CA VAL A 259 -18.02 -17.96 -10.92
C VAL A 259 -18.73 -17.24 -9.79
N GLY A 260 -18.16 -17.24 -8.58
CA GLY A 260 -18.72 -16.54 -7.42
C GLY A 260 -18.85 -15.03 -7.65
N ALA A 261 -17.86 -14.39 -8.28
CA ALA A 261 -17.92 -12.97 -8.62
C ALA A 261 -19.03 -12.67 -9.63
N VAL A 262 -19.19 -13.50 -10.67
CA VAL A 262 -20.27 -13.35 -11.66
C VAL A 262 -21.64 -13.49 -10.98
N LEU A 263 -21.83 -14.52 -10.14
CA LEU A 263 -23.08 -14.70 -9.41
C LEU A 263 -23.38 -13.53 -8.45
N ALA A 264 -22.35 -13.02 -7.77
CA ALA A 264 -22.49 -11.86 -6.89
C ALA A 264 -22.88 -10.60 -7.66
N ILE A 265 -22.28 -10.35 -8.83
CA ILE A 265 -22.64 -9.23 -9.70
C ILE A 265 -24.09 -9.36 -10.16
N VAL A 266 -24.50 -10.54 -10.64
CA VAL A 266 -25.88 -10.80 -11.07
C VAL A 266 -26.87 -10.56 -9.93
N GLY A 267 -26.57 -11.05 -8.72
CA GLY A 267 -27.40 -10.82 -7.54
C GLY A 267 -27.45 -9.34 -7.13
N LEU A 268 -26.35 -8.60 -7.23
CA LEU A 268 -26.33 -7.17 -6.91
C LEU A 268 -27.05 -6.32 -7.96
N MET A 269 -27.04 -6.76 -9.23
CA MET A 269 -27.82 -6.12 -10.30
C MET A 269 -29.33 -6.28 -10.11
N SER A 270 -29.81 -7.14 -9.20
CA SER A 270 -31.24 -7.21 -8.86
C SER A 270 -31.68 -6.11 -7.89
N ILE A 271 -30.75 -5.29 -7.37
CA ILE A 271 -31.04 -4.16 -6.48
C ILE A 271 -30.96 -2.87 -7.31
N GLY A 272 -32.10 -2.19 -7.50
CA GLY A 272 -32.24 -1.05 -8.42
C GLY A 272 -31.14 0.01 -8.31
N ASP A 273 -30.98 0.61 -7.12
CA ASP A 273 -29.99 1.67 -6.88
C ASP A 273 -28.53 1.18 -7.09
N THR A 274 -28.26 -0.07 -6.72
CA THR A 274 -26.93 -0.67 -6.88
C THR A 274 -26.64 -0.94 -8.36
N ALA A 275 -27.64 -1.35 -9.13
CA ALA A 275 -27.53 -1.58 -10.57
C ALA A 275 -27.30 -0.27 -11.34
N GLU A 276 -28.00 0.80 -10.97
CA GLU A 276 -27.80 2.13 -11.55
C GLU A 276 -26.38 2.66 -11.26
N MET A 277 -25.94 2.58 -10.00
CA MET A 277 -24.59 2.97 -9.61
C MET A 277 -23.53 2.13 -10.33
N PHE A 278 -23.74 0.81 -10.44
CA PHE A 278 -22.86 -0.06 -11.20
C PHE A 278 -22.77 0.38 -12.66
N SER A 279 -23.91 0.60 -13.33
CA SER A 279 -23.95 1.04 -14.73
C SER A 279 -23.19 2.36 -14.94
N LYS A 280 -23.44 3.35 -14.08
CA LYS A 280 -22.75 4.65 -14.12
C LYS A 280 -21.24 4.53 -13.94
N ARG A 281 -20.79 3.65 -13.03
CA ARG A 281 -19.38 3.46 -12.67
C ARG A 281 -18.66 2.43 -13.53
N ALA A 282 -19.38 1.61 -14.30
CA ALA A 282 -18.81 0.70 -15.29
C ALA A 282 -18.43 1.41 -16.60
N SER A 283 -18.94 2.63 -16.84
CA SER A 283 -18.54 3.45 -17.99
C SER A 283 -17.02 3.70 -18.02
N VAL A 284 -16.45 3.76 -19.22
CA VAL A 284 -15.01 3.98 -19.47
C VAL A 284 -14.60 5.38 -19.01
N THR A 285 -15.44 6.37 -19.27
CA THR A 285 -15.23 7.79 -18.95
C THR A 285 -16.37 8.28 -18.06
N GLN A 286 -16.15 9.43 -17.42
CA GLN A 286 -17.17 10.17 -16.69
C GLN A 286 -17.24 11.58 -17.27
N ASP A 287 -18.33 12.30 -17.05
CA ASP A 287 -18.53 13.63 -17.68
C ASP A 287 -17.39 14.62 -17.37
N TYR A 288 -16.77 14.53 -16.18
CA TYR A 288 -15.63 15.35 -15.78
C TYR A 288 -14.28 14.91 -16.41
N ASP A 289 -14.23 13.73 -17.03
CA ASP A 289 -13.05 13.19 -17.70
C ASP A 289 -12.92 13.72 -19.15
N GLU A 290 -14.04 14.10 -19.76
CA GLU A 290 -14.17 14.38 -21.19
C GLU A 290 -14.06 15.87 -21.56
N GLY A 291 -13.82 16.14 -22.84
CA GLY A 291 -13.69 17.50 -23.39
C GLY A 291 -12.29 18.11 -23.24
N GLU A 292 -12.07 19.22 -23.97
CA GLU A 292 -10.76 19.90 -24.02
C GLU A 292 -10.33 20.49 -22.67
N THR A 293 -11.31 20.86 -21.84
CA THR A 293 -11.11 21.39 -20.48
C THR A 293 -11.43 20.37 -19.38
N GLY A 294 -11.81 19.13 -19.74
CA GLY A 294 -11.96 18.02 -18.80
C GLY A 294 -10.62 17.50 -18.32
N ARG A 295 -10.64 16.52 -17.41
CA ARG A 295 -9.41 15.98 -16.79
C ARG A 295 -8.37 15.55 -17.83
N PHE A 296 -8.73 14.75 -18.83
CA PHE A 296 -7.77 14.25 -19.82
C PHE A 296 -7.28 15.35 -20.77
N GLY A 297 -8.14 16.30 -21.13
CA GLY A 297 -7.74 17.49 -21.89
C GLY A 297 -6.74 18.35 -21.12
N ASN A 298 -6.99 18.60 -19.84
CA ASN A 298 -6.08 19.34 -18.96
C ASN A 298 -4.73 18.63 -18.78
N GLN A 299 -4.73 17.31 -18.62
CA GLN A 299 -3.50 16.52 -18.57
C GLN A 299 -2.67 16.71 -19.84
N LEU A 300 -3.28 16.61 -21.02
CA LEU A 300 -2.59 16.76 -22.30
C LEU A 300 -2.01 18.19 -22.48
N ARG A 301 -2.81 19.22 -22.18
CA ARG A 301 -2.36 20.62 -22.25
C ARG A 301 -1.25 20.92 -21.26
N GLY A 302 -1.37 20.41 -20.03
CA GLY A 302 -0.39 20.62 -18.98
C GLY A 302 0.95 19.91 -19.25
N ILE A 303 0.97 18.76 -19.95
CA ILE A 303 2.24 18.11 -20.33
C ILE A 303 3.13 19.06 -21.14
N GLY A 304 2.58 19.83 -22.09
CA GLY A 304 3.33 20.82 -22.86
C GLY A 304 3.96 21.88 -21.96
N MET A 305 3.19 22.40 -21.00
CA MET A 305 3.67 23.40 -20.04
C MET A 305 4.77 22.84 -19.12
N LEU A 306 4.64 21.58 -18.69
CA LEU A 306 5.63 20.95 -17.79
C LEU A 306 6.99 20.73 -18.45
N VAL A 307 7.05 20.66 -19.78
CA VAL A 307 8.34 20.64 -20.50
C VAL A 307 9.06 21.98 -20.36
N GLU A 308 8.34 23.09 -20.26
CA GLU A 308 8.93 24.43 -20.12
C GLU A 308 9.26 24.79 -18.66
N GLU A 309 8.82 23.97 -17.70
CA GLU A 309 8.93 24.20 -16.25
C GLU A 309 9.90 23.19 -15.59
N PRO A 310 11.22 23.34 -15.69
CA PRO A 310 12.18 22.39 -15.13
C PRO A 310 12.13 22.26 -13.61
N LEU A 311 11.73 23.33 -12.91
CA LEU A 311 11.48 23.35 -11.46
C LEU A 311 10.02 23.00 -11.10
N GLY A 312 9.16 22.83 -12.10
CA GLY A 312 7.74 22.56 -11.94
C GLY A 312 6.93 23.81 -11.61
N MET A 313 5.61 23.67 -11.67
CA MET A 313 4.67 24.73 -11.33
C MET A 313 4.68 25.05 -9.83
N GLY A 314 5.07 24.06 -9.01
CA GLY A 314 5.04 24.10 -7.54
C GLY A 314 3.89 23.29 -6.94
N PRO A 315 3.97 22.98 -5.63
CA PRO A 315 2.99 22.10 -4.98
C PRO A 315 1.58 22.68 -5.02
N LEU A 316 0.61 21.90 -5.49
CA LEU A 316 -0.81 22.28 -5.61
C LEU A 316 -1.06 23.48 -6.55
N ARG A 317 -0.14 23.77 -7.47
CA ARG A 317 -0.30 24.89 -8.40
C ARG A 317 -1.08 24.52 -9.66
N TRP A 318 -1.06 23.24 -10.05
CA TRP A 318 -1.85 22.71 -11.17
C TRP A 318 -3.34 23.09 -11.09
N ARG A 319 -3.96 22.89 -9.92
CA ARG A 319 -5.38 23.21 -9.70
C ARG A 319 -5.73 24.69 -9.90
N LEU A 320 -4.76 25.60 -9.77
CA LEU A 320 -4.99 27.03 -9.98
C LEU A 320 -4.96 27.40 -11.47
N VAL A 321 -4.30 26.57 -12.28
CA VAL A 321 -4.26 26.71 -13.75
C VAL A 321 -5.46 26.03 -14.39
N PHE A 322 -5.83 24.83 -13.92
CA PHE A 322 -6.81 23.96 -14.59
C PHE A 322 -8.13 23.76 -13.82
N GLY A 323 -8.29 24.32 -12.61
CA GLY A 323 -9.50 24.19 -11.78
C GLY A 323 -9.70 22.82 -11.12
N LEU A 324 -8.88 21.82 -11.46
CA LEU A 324 -8.92 20.45 -10.93
C LEU A 324 -7.49 19.96 -10.68
N GLU A 325 -7.33 18.94 -9.84
CA GLU A 325 -6.04 18.25 -9.71
C GLU A 325 -5.72 17.39 -10.95
N PRO A 326 -4.43 17.05 -11.19
CA PRO A 326 -4.07 16.16 -12.29
C PRO A 326 -4.78 14.80 -12.19
N HIS A 327 -5.02 14.31 -10.97
CA HIS A 327 -5.52 12.95 -10.72
C HIS A 327 -4.67 11.93 -11.48
N ASN A 328 -3.36 12.08 -11.34
CA ASN A 328 -2.31 11.29 -11.95
C ASN A 328 -1.01 11.68 -11.25
N SER A 329 -0.52 10.86 -10.33
CA SER A 329 0.69 11.17 -9.57
C SER A 329 1.94 11.27 -10.43
N TYR A 330 1.98 10.70 -11.64
CA TYR A 330 3.13 10.89 -12.53
C TYR A 330 3.17 12.34 -13.03
N ILE A 331 2.07 12.84 -13.58
CA ILE A 331 1.94 14.25 -13.99
C ILE A 331 2.05 15.16 -12.76
N GLY A 332 1.40 14.80 -11.65
CA GLY A 332 1.46 15.50 -10.39
C GLY A 332 2.88 15.64 -9.84
N SER A 333 3.72 14.62 -9.99
CA SER A 333 5.14 14.67 -9.59
C SER A 333 5.94 15.68 -10.41
N PHE A 334 5.73 15.73 -11.74
CA PHE A 334 6.34 16.75 -12.60
C PHE A 334 5.80 18.15 -12.29
N SER A 335 4.49 18.27 -12.03
CA SER A 335 3.88 19.55 -11.71
C SER A 335 4.34 20.11 -10.37
N ASN A 336 4.39 19.28 -9.34
CA ASN A 336 4.64 19.71 -7.97
C ASN A 336 6.14 19.89 -7.66
N GLY A 337 7.03 19.18 -8.37
CA GLY A 337 8.47 19.17 -8.10
C GLY A 337 9.36 19.23 -9.34
N GLY A 338 8.81 19.58 -10.50
CA GLY A 338 9.56 19.73 -11.74
C GLY A 338 10.11 18.42 -12.29
N TRP A 339 11.09 18.55 -13.19
CA TRP A 339 11.72 17.39 -13.83
C TRP A 339 12.35 16.45 -12.82
N LEU A 340 13.03 17.00 -11.79
CA LEU A 340 13.63 16.18 -10.74
C LEU A 340 12.58 15.41 -9.95
N GLY A 341 11.46 16.05 -9.58
CA GLY A 341 10.35 15.40 -8.89
C GLY A 341 9.73 14.27 -9.72
N GLY A 342 9.40 14.54 -10.98
CA GLY A 342 8.85 13.55 -11.90
C GLY A 342 9.79 12.36 -12.14
N VAL A 343 11.06 12.62 -12.43
CA VAL A 343 12.07 11.57 -12.65
C VAL A 343 12.33 10.77 -11.37
N ALA A 344 12.38 11.41 -10.20
CA ALA A 344 12.55 10.72 -8.93
C ALA A 344 11.36 9.79 -8.62
N PHE A 345 10.12 10.22 -8.90
CA PHE A 345 8.93 9.38 -8.72
C PHE A 345 8.92 8.19 -9.69
N ILE A 346 9.23 8.40 -10.97
CA ILE A 346 9.40 7.30 -11.94
C ILE A 346 10.51 6.34 -11.49
N GLY A 347 11.64 6.88 -11.04
CA GLY A 347 12.74 6.10 -10.48
C GLY A 347 12.31 5.27 -9.28
N LEU A 348 11.51 5.83 -8.37
CA LEU A 348 10.93 5.13 -7.22
C LEU A 348 10.06 3.95 -7.66
N VAL A 349 9.17 4.16 -8.64
CA VAL A 349 8.30 3.12 -9.19
C VAL A 349 9.12 1.99 -9.84
N LEU A 350 10.07 2.35 -10.71
CA LEU A 350 10.88 1.39 -11.47
C LEU A 350 11.83 0.60 -10.55
N ALA A 351 12.53 1.28 -9.64
CA ALA A 351 13.45 0.63 -8.70
C ALA A 351 12.70 -0.30 -7.75
N THR A 352 11.58 0.16 -7.19
CA THR A 352 10.73 -0.66 -6.32
C THR A 352 10.15 -1.84 -7.10
N GLY A 353 9.75 -1.64 -8.36
CA GLY A 353 9.26 -2.71 -9.22
C GLY A 353 10.30 -3.76 -9.52
N PHE A 354 11.52 -3.36 -9.87
CA PHE A 354 12.63 -4.27 -10.03
C PHE A 354 12.86 -5.12 -8.77
N VAL A 355 12.88 -4.47 -7.60
CA VAL A 355 13.03 -5.13 -6.30
C VAL A 355 11.89 -6.11 -6.01
N GLY A 356 10.64 -5.67 -6.16
CA GLY A 356 9.44 -6.47 -5.88
C GLY A 356 9.34 -7.71 -6.76
N PHE A 357 9.53 -7.58 -8.08
CA PHE A 357 9.55 -8.72 -8.99
C PHE A 357 10.72 -9.68 -8.72
N ARG A 358 11.88 -9.16 -8.31
CA ARG A 358 13.01 -10.01 -7.92
C ARG A 358 12.71 -10.79 -6.64
N LEU A 359 12.16 -10.14 -5.61
CA LEU A 359 11.81 -10.79 -4.33
C LEU A 359 10.78 -11.92 -4.52
N MET A 360 9.81 -11.74 -5.42
CA MET A 360 8.84 -12.80 -5.74
C MET A 360 9.45 -13.98 -6.49
N ARG A 361 10.48 -13.75 -7.33
CA ARG A 361 11.11 -14.80 -8.14
C ARG A 361 12.16 -15.60 -7.36
N LEU A 362 12.97 -14.94 -6.53
CA LEU A 362 14.10 -15.59 -5.86
C LEU A 362 13.66 -16.51 -4.72
N ASP A 363 14.37 -17.64 -4.56
CA ASP A 363 14.07 -18.63 -3.52
C ASP A 363 14.68 -18.23 -2.18
N THR A 364 13.96 -17.34 -1.50
CA THR A 364 14.38 -16.79 -0.21
C THR A 364 13.24 -16.89 0.80
N PRO A 365 13.54 -16.86 2.11
CA PRO A 365 12.51 -16.88 3.16
C PRO A 365 11.49 -15.73 3.08
N PHE A 366 11.79 -14.69 2.30
CA PHE A 366 11.01 -13.45 2.16
C PHE A 366 10.02 -13.50 0.97
N ARG A 367 10.13 -14.52 0.11
CA ARG A 367 9.30 -14.66 -1.11
C ARG A 367 7.81 -14.61 -0.80
N ARG A 368 7.37 -15.30 0.27
CA ARG A 368 5.95 -15.36 0.68
C ARG A 368 5.38 -13.96 0.96
N HIS A 369 6.09 -13.14 1.75
CA HIS A 369 5.65 -11.79 2.06
C HIS A 369 5.68 -10.89 0.81
N ALA A 370 6.69 -11.04 -0.04
CA ALA A 370 6.77 -10.31 -1.31
C ALA A 370 5.63 -10.64 -2.26
N GLN A 371 5.19 -11.90 -2.32
CA GLN A 371 4.04 -12.34 -3.14
C GLN A 371 2.71 -11.70 -2.71
N ILE A 372 2.63 -11.11 -1.52
CA ILE A 372 1.45 -10.40 -1.04
C ILE A 372 1.62 -8.90 -1.24
N VAL A 373 2.73 -8.35 -0.74
CA VAL A 373 2.92 -6.90 -0.63
C VAL A 373 3.27 -6.25 -1.96
N TRP A 374 4.10 -6.90 -2.78
CA TRP A 374 4.50 -6.30 -4.06
C TRP A 374 3.32 -6.19 -5.04
N PRO A 375 2.48 -7.22 -5.26
CA PRO A 375 1.29 -7.06 -6.10
C PRO A 375 0.34 -5.97 -5.61
N ALA A 376 0.17 -5.83 -4.29
CA ALA A 376 -0.60 -4.74 -3.70
C ALA A 376 0.01 -3.36 -4.02
N LEU A 377 1.33 -3.19 -3.84
CA LEU A 377 2.00 -1.92 -4.12
C LEU A 377 2.00 -1.57 -5.63
N LEU A 378 2.23 -2.56 -6.49
CA LEU A 378 2.17 -2.38 -7.95
C LEU A 378 0.80 -1.87 -8.38
N MET A 379 -0.28 -2.36 -7.76
CA MET A 379 -1.62 -1.84 -8.00
C MET A 379 -1.71 -0.33 -7.77
N PHE A 380 -1.13 0.19 -6.68
CA PHE A 380 -1.13 1.63 -6.43
C PHE A 380 -0.31 2.39 -7.47
N PHE A 381 0.83 1.86 -7.92
CA PHE A 381 1.59 2.47 -9.02
C PHE A 381 0.83 2.47 -10.36
N LEU A 382 -0.01 1.47 -10.62
CA LEU A 382 -0.89 1.48 -11.80
C LEU A 382 -2.03 2.48 -11.63
N GLN A 383 -2.62 2.55 -10.43
CA GLN A 383 -3.65 3.54 -10.11
C GLN A 383 -3.13 4.97 -10.11
N ALA A 384 -1.85 5.19 -9.85
CA ALA A 384 -1.20 6.50 -9.93
C ALA A 384 -1.32 7.17 -11.32
N VAL A 385 -1.76 6.44 -12.36
CA VAL A 385 -2.11 7.02 -13.67
C VAL A 385 -3.47 7.73 -13.66
N GLN A 386 -4.35 7.38 -12.72
CA GLN A 386 -5.76 7.80 -12.68
C GLN A 386 -6.16 8.55 -11.41
N ILE A 387 -5.33 8.48 -10.36
CA ILE A 387 -5.56 9.10 -9.05
C ILE A 387 -4.24 9.48 -8.39
N ASP A 388 -4.31 10.35 -7.39
CA ASP A 388 -3.17 10.84 -6.62
C ASP A 388 -2.94 9.94 -5.38
N ILE A 389 -1.76 9.32 -5.27
CA ILE A 389 -1.39 8.36 -4.21
C ILE A 389 -0.32 8.90 -3.24
N GLU A 390 0.22 10.09 -3.48
CA GLU A 390 1.40 10.65 -2.82
C GLU A 390 1.22 10.83 -1.31
N LYS A 391 -0.03 10.91 -0.85
CA LYS A 391 -0.38 11.12 0.56
C LYS A 391 -0.98 9.89 1.24
N TRP A 392 -0.89 8.71 0.62
CA TRP A 392 -1.51 7.51 1.15
C TRP A 392 -0.56 6.75 2.07
N ARG A 393 -0.78 6.85 3.39
CA ARG A 393 0.03 6.22 4.45
C ARG A 393 0.40 4.76 4.19
N HIS A 394 -0.57 3.98 3.70
CA HIS A 394 -0.38 2.56 3.42
C HIS A 394 0.57 2.29 2.25
N VAL A 395 0.67 3.20 1.27
CA VAL A 395 1.65 3.11 0.16
C VAL A 395 3.07 3.19 0.70
N TYR A 396 3.36 4.14 1.60
CA TYR A 396 4.67 4.27 2.24
C TYR A 396 5.01 3.09 3.16
N MET A 397 4.01 2.52 3.84
CA MET A 397 4.19 1.28 4.59
C MET A 397 4.59 0.12 3.67
N MET A 398 3.91 -0.06 2.54
CA MET A 398 4.24 -1.13 1.58
C MET A 398 5.59 -0.90 0.90
N LEU A 399 5.94 0.34 0.55
CA LEU A 399 7.29 0.73 0.10
C LEU A 399 8.34 0.29 1.15
N GLY A 400 8.11 0.64 2.41
CA GLY A 400 8.96 0.25 3.52
C GLY A 400 9.08 -1.28 3.64
N ILE A 401 7.98 -2.03 3.56
CA ILE A 401 8.04 -3.50 3.58
C ILE A 401 8.88 -4.03 2.41
N VAL A 402 8.62 -3.63 1.17
CA VAL A 402 9.35 -4.14 -0.01
C VAL A 402 10.85 -3.92 0.12
N TRP A 403 11.28 -2.73 0.50
CA TRP A 403 12.70 -2.41 0.66
C TRP A 403 13.32 -3.03 1.93
N GLY A 404 12.53 -3.19 2.99
CA GLY A 404 12.92 -3.96 4.18
C GLY A 404 13.17 -5.44 3.87
N LEU A 405 12.29 -6.07 3.07
CA LEU A 405 12.48 -7.43 2.58
C LEU A 405 13.76 -7.55 1.74
N GLU A 406 14.07 -6.55 0.92
CA GLU A 406 15.30 -6.56 0.12
C GLU A 406 16.57 -6.42 0.97
N ALA A 407 16.57 -5.52 1.95
CA ALA A 407 17.67 -5.40 2.90
C ALA A 407 17.91 -6.72 3.65
N ALA A 408 16.83 -7.37 4.09
CA ALA A 408 16.89 -8.68 4.72
C ALA A 408 17.43 -9.78 3.77
N ARG A 409 17.01 -9.76 2.50
CA ARG A 409 17.48 -10.68 1.45
C ARG A 409 18.99 -10.60 1.23
N LEU A 410 19.53 -9.39 1.10
CA LEU A 410 20.96 -9.17 0.91
C LEU A 410 21.78 -9.69 2.10
N ARG A 411 21.28 -9.49 3.32
CA ARG A 411 21.93 -10.02 4.54
C ARG A 411 21.88 -11.53 4.62
N TRP A 412 20.73 -12.12 4.31
CA TRP A 412 20.58 -13.57 4.27
C TRP A 412 21.55 -14.21 3.26
N MET A 413 21.72 -13.61 2.07
CA MET A 413 22.72 -14.06 1.11
C MET A 413 24.14 -13.96 1.64
N ALA A 414 24.52 -12.82 2.22
CA ALA A 414 25.87 -12.61 2.76
C ALA A 414 26.22 -13.62 3.87
N ASN A 415 25.25 -13.98 4.70
CA ASN A 415 25.43 -14.98 5.75
C ASN A 415 25.59 -16.39 5.17
N ARG A 416 24.90 -16.74 4.08
CA ARG A 416 25.04 -18.05 3.40
C ARG A 416 26.40 -18.18 2.71
N THR A 417 26.86 -17.15 2.02
CA THR A 417 28.18 -17.18 1.39
C THR A 417 29.30 -17.35 2.42
N ALA A 418 29.15 -16.76 3.61
CA ALA A 418 30.11 -16.90 4.70
C ALA A 418 30.06 -18.27 5.41
N SER A 419 28.92 -18.98 5.36
CA SER A 419 28.82 -20.35 5.87
C SER A 419 29.38 -21.37 4.88
N ASP A 420 29.21 -21.15 3.58
CA ASP A 420 29.69 -22.05 2.53
C ASP A 420 31.22 -21.96 2.33
N SER A 421 31.85 -20.88 2.84
CA SER A 421 33.31 -20.67 2.81
C SER A 421 34.05 -21.16 4.06
N ARG A 422 33.35 -21.75 5.03
CA ARG A 422 33.92 -22.37 6.24
C ARG A 422 33.72 -23.87 6.16
#